data_AF-A0A920I9T1-F1
#
_entry.id   AF-A0A920I9T1-F1
#
_cell.length_a   1.000
_cell.length_b   1.000
_cell.length_c   1.000
_cell.angle_alpha   90.00
_cell.angle_beta   90.00
_cell.angle_gamma   90.00
#
_symmetry.space_group_name_H-M   'P 1'
#
loop_
_entity.id
_entity.type
_entity.pdbx_description
1 polymer ?
#
loop_
_entity_poly.entity_id
_entity_poly.type
_entity_poly.pdbx_seq_one_letter_code
_entity_poly.pdbx_strand_id
1 'polypeptide(L)' 'MKMFFTVIILIIISVVLGSVFLSNWNIPAPTKMVSEVIDDSKFRN' A
#
# COMPACT_ATOMS: atom_id res chain seq x y z
N MET A 1 -31.16 7.68 -6.10
CA MET A 1 -30.40 8.79 -6.72
C MET A 1 -29.36 9.39 -5.76
N LYS A 2 -29.76 9.99 -4.63
CA LYS A 2 -28.84 10.71 -3.72
C LYS A 2 -27.68 9.84 -3.18
N MET A 3 -27.99 8.63 -2.70
CA MET A 3 -27.00 7.66 -2.22
C MET A 3 -26.02 7.19 -3.31
N PHE A 4 -26.48 7.02 -4.55
CA PHE A 4 -25.62 6.65 -5.67
C PHE A 4 -24.57 7.73 -5.97
N PHE A 5 -24.99 9.01 -5.99
CA PHE A 5 -24.07 10.13 -6.13
C PHE A 5 -23.11 10.25 -4.95
N THR A 6 -23.57 10.02 -3.72
CA THR A 6 -22.69 9.99 -2.54
C THR A 6 -21.60 8.94 -2.68
N VAL A 7 -21.93 7.73 -3.14
CA VAL A 7 -20.95 6.66 -3.36
C VAL A 7 -19.95 7.04 -4.44
N ILE A 8 -20.40 7.61 -5.56
CA ILE A 8 -19.50 8.08 -6.62
C ILE A 8 -18.54 9.15 -6.11
N ILE A 9 -19.03 10.12 -5.34
CA ILE A 9 -18.20 11.18 -4.77
C ILE A 9 -17.13 10.59 -3.83
N LEU A 10 -17.51 9.62 -2.98
CA LEU A 10 -16.55 8.96 -2.08
C LEU A 10 -15.46 8.22 -2.85
N ILE A 11 -15.82 7.50 -3.92
CA ILE A 11 -14.85 6.81 -4.78
C ILE A 11 -13.87 7.81 -5.40
N ILE A 12 -14.38 8.92 -5.94
CA ILE A 12 -13.53 9.96 -6.55
C ILE A 12 -12.56 10.53 -5.50
N ILE A 13 -13.06 10.86 -4.30
CA ILE A 13 -12.22 11.37 -3.21
C ILE A 13 -11.15 10.36 -2.81
N SER A 14 -11.50 9.08 -2.65
CA SER A 14 -10.53 8.02 -2.30
C SER A 14 -9.44 7.86 -3.36
N VAL A 15 -9.80 7.91 -4.65
CA VAL A 15 -8.82 7.81 -5.74
C VAL A 15 -7.89 9.01 -5.76
N VAL A 16 -8.41 10.23 -5.58
CA VAL A 16 -7.59 11.46 -5.55
C VAL A 16 -6.66 11.48 -4.34
N LEU A 17 -7.15 11.15 -3.15
CA LEU A 17 -6.32 11.12 -1.95
C LEU A 17 -5.27 10.01 -2.03
N GLY A 18 -5.66 8.82 -2.52
CA GLY A 18 -4.75 7.70 -2.72
C GLY A 18 -3.65 7.99 -3.73
N SER A 19 -3.97 8.65 -4.85
CA SER A 19 -2.98 8.99 -5.87
C SER A 19 -1.98 10.03 -5.37
N VAL A 20 -2.44 11.09 -4.69
CA VAL A 20 -1.57 12.09 -4.06
C VAL A 20 -0.68 11.45 -2.99
N PHE A 21 -1.25 10.57 -2.16
CA PHE A 21 -0.49 9.84 -1.17
C PHE A 21 0.61 9.02 -1.83
N LEU A 22 0.28 8.16 -2.81
CA LEU A 22 1.24 7.32 -3.51
C LEU A 22 2.31 8.13 -4.27
N SER A 23 1.94 9.27 -4.85
CA SER A 23 2.90 10.11 -5.59
C SER A 23 3.91 10.80 -4.67
N ASN A 24 3.54 11.07 -3.42
CA ASN A 24 4.42 11.69 -2.43
C ASN A 24 5.09 10.68 -1.49
N TRP A 25 4.63 9.43 -1.51
CA TRP A 25 5.15 8.37 -0.66
C TRP A 25 6.53 7.92 -1.14
N ASN A 26 7.56 8.57 -0.58
CA ASN A 26 8.95 8.19 -0.81
C ASN A 26 9.30 6.98 0.07
N ILE A 27 9.28 5.77 -0.50
CA ILE A 27 9.81 4.58 0.17
C ILE A 27 11.34 4.67 0.12
N PRO A 28 12.04 4.94 1.25
CA PRO A 28 13.49 4.94 1.23
C PRO A 28 14.00 3.56 0.82
N ALA A 29 15.12 3.52 0.10
CA ALA A 29 15.80 2.27 -0.19
C ALA A 29 16.04 1.51 1.13
N PRO A 30 15.87 0.17 1.16
CA PRO A 30 16.12 -0.62 2.36
C PRO A 30 17.51 -0.30 2.93
N THR A 31 17.58 0.23 4.15
CA THR A 31 18.85 0.63 4.78
C THR A 31 19.72 -0.57 5.15
N LYS A 32 19.13 -1.76 5.19
CA LYS A 32 19.81 -3.04 5.33
C LYS A 32 19.12 -4.03 4.40
N MET A 33 19.89 -4.89 3.72
CA MET A 33 19.32 -6.10 3.14
C MET A 33 18.62 -6.84 4.27
N VAL A 34 17.33 -7.16 4.09
CA VAL A 34 16.61 -8.03 5.00
C VAL A 34 17.33 -9.37 4.94
N SER A 35 18.22 -9.62 5.89
CA SER A 35 18.74 -10.95 6.14
C SER A 35 17.52 -11.80 6.47
N GLU A 36 17.37 -12.93 5.80
CA GLU A 36 16.42 -13.97 6.16
C GLU A 36 16.43 -14.14 7.69
N VAL A 37 15.33 -13.78 8.35
CA VAL A 37 15.27 -13.78 9.83
C VAL A 37 15.37 -15.22 10.36
N ILE A 38 15.05 -16.19 9.52
CA ILE A 38 15.08 -17.62 9.79
C ILE A 38 15.58 -18.32 8.53
N ASP A 39 16.63 -19.12 8.67
CA ASP A 39 17.17 -19.96 7.60
C ASP A 39 16.11 -20.99 7.13
N ASP A 40 15.75 -20.93 5.84
CA ASP A 40 14.79 -21.81 5.17
C ASP A 40 15.10 -23.31 5.33
N SER A 41 16.35 -23.68 5.61
CA SER A 41 16.72 -25.07 5.93
C SER A 41 16.02 -25.61 7.17
N LYS A 42 15.54 -24.74 8.07
CA LYS A 42 14.76 -25.12 9.25
C LYS A 42 13.32 -25.53 8.95
N PHE A 43 12.82 -25.26 7.74
CA PHE A 43 11.45 -25.57 7.34
C PHE A 43 11.36 -26.72 6.33
N ARG A 44 12.48 -27.31 5.91
CA ARG A 44 12.52 -28.49 5.05
C ARG A 44 12.88 -29.71 5.90
N ASN A 45 11.91 -30.61 6.06
CA ASN A 45 12.09 -31.96 6.62
C ASN A 45 13.14 -32.76 5.84
#